data_AF-A0A844YKH0-F1
#
_entry.id   AF-A0A844YKH0-F1
#
_cell.length_a   1.000
_cell.length_b   1.000
_cell.length_c   1.000
_cell.angle_alpha   90.00
_cell.angle_beta   90.00
_cell.angle_gamma   90.00
#
_symmetry.space_group_name_H-M   'P 1'
#
loop_
_entity.id
_entity.type
_entity.pdbx_description
1 polymer ?
#
loop_
_entity_poly.entity_id
_entity_poly.type
_entity_poly.pdbx_seq_one_letter_code
_entity_poly.pdbx_strand_id
1 'polypeptide(L)'
;MSTLDLEHALKPWDGSTWFVEQPADFVRGLYRLHQIEAHDLLMSGRGLSNWAAGFLQQLYYQSKPPTQTQWFWLRKLDQEHGERVAA
;
A
#
# COMPACT_ATOMS: atom_id res chain seq x y z
N MET A 1 4.35 17.69 11.23
CA MET A 1 4.07 16.28 11.56
C MET A 1 4.28 16.14 13.06
N SER A 2 3.25 15.79 13.81
CA SER A 2 3.38 15.60 15.25
C SER A 2 4.07 14.27 15.57
N THR A 3 4.61 14.12 16.77
CA THR A 3 5.18 12.84 17.23
C THR A 3 4.15 11.72 17.27
N LEU A 4 2.88 12.05 17.55
CA LEU A 4 1.75 11.12 17.56
C LEU A 4 1.46 10.56 16.15
N ASP A 5 1.60 11.37 15.10
CA ASP A 5 1.39 10.92 13.72
C ASP A 5 2.46 9.90 13.31
N LEU A 6 3.70 10.12 13.74
CA LEU A 6 4.82 9.20 13.50
C LEU A 6 4.63 7.87 14.24
N GLU A 7 4.24 7.92 15.52
CA GLU A 7 3.95 6.72 16.28
C GLU A 7 2.84 5.89 15.66
N HIS A 8 1.76 6.54 15.21
CA HIS A 8 0.67 5.86 14.54
C HIS A 8 1.09 5.23 13.21
N ALA A 9 1.88 5.96 12.41
CA ALA A 9 2.41 5.50 11.13
C ALA A 9 3.28 4.24 11.25
N LEU A 10 4.01 4.09 12.35
CA LEU A 10 4.91 2.95 12.61
C LEU A 10 4.21 1.75 13.25
N LYS A 11 2.97 1.89 13.75
CA LYS A 11 2.22 0.75 14.30
C LYS A 11 1.97 -0.31 13.22
N PRO A 12 1.99 -1.61 13.57
CA PRO A 12 1.57 -2.66 12.68
C PRO A 12 0.14 -2.42 12.18
N TRP A 13 -0.07 -2.61 10.89
CA TRP A 13 -1.39 -2.57 10.29
C TRP A 13 -2.17 -3.83 10.63
N ASP A 14 -3.45 -3.65 10.93
CA ASP A 14 -4.37 -4.73 11.33
C ASP A 14 -4.92 -5.54 10.15
N GLY A 15 -4.59 -5.17 8.91
CA GLY A 15 -5.06 -5.82 7.69
C GLY A 15 -6.47 -5.45 7.24
N SER A 16 -7.17 -4.59 7.98
CA SER A 16 -8.58 -4.25 7.75
C SER A 16 -8.85 -2.75 7.63
N THR A 17 -8.04 -1.92 8.28
CA THR A 17 -8.24 -0.48 8.31
C THR A 17 -7.87 0.15 6.97
N TRP A 18 -8.81 0.88 6.38
CA TRP A 18 -8.57 1.72 5.21
C TRP A 18 -8.40 3.18 5.63
N PHE A 19 -7.26 3.77 5.30
CA PHE A 19 -6.89 5.15 5.62
C PHE A 19 -7.15 6.11 4.46
N VAL A 20 -7.13 5.61 3.22
CA VAL A 20 -7.32 6.40 2.01
C VAL A 20 -8.75 6.23 1.51
N GLU A 21 -9.47 7.32 1.36
CA GLU A 21 -10.81 7.31 0.77
C GLU A 21 -10.73 6.92 -0.71
N GLN A 22 -11.65 6.05 -1.15
CA GLN A 22 -11.74 5.66 -2.55
C GLN A 22 -12.17 6.87 -3.40
N PRO A 23 -11.39 7.27 -4.43
CA PRO A 23 -11.80 8.33 -5.35
C PRO A 23 -13.07 7.97 -6.12
N ALA A 24 -13.91 8.97 -6.42
CA ALA A 24 -15.17 8.76 -7.13
C ALA A 24 -14.99 8.23 -8.57
N ASP A 25 -13.86 8.52 -9.20
CA ASP A 25 -13.49 8.08 -10.54
C ASP A 25 -12.76 6.72 -10.56
N PHE A 26 -12.59 6.08 -9.40
CA PHE A 26 -11.98 4.76 -9.32
C PHE A 26 -12.95 3.68 -9.83
N VAL A 27 -12.57 3.00 -10.92
CA VAL A 27 -13.35 1.92 -11.50
C VAL A 27 -12.76 0.57 -11.10
N ARG A 28 -13.48 -0.16 -10.25
CA ARG A 28 -13.11 -1.55 -9.89
C ARG A 28 -13.11 -2.44 -11.12
N GLY A 29 -12.11 -3.31 -11.22
CA GLY A 29 -11.95 -4.26 -12.34
C GLY A 29 -11.17 -3.72 -13.53
N LEU A 30 -10.87 -2.41 -13.59
CA LEU A 30 -9.99 -1.82 -14.60
C LEU A 30 -8.67 -1.39 -13.96
N TYR A 31 -7.86 -2.38 -13.59
CA TYR A 31 -6.61 -2.15 -12.88
C TYR A 31 -5.41 -2.02 -13.83
N ARG A 32 -4.51 -1.11 -13.47
CA ARG A 32 -3.14 -1.03 -13.98
C ARG A 32 -2.24 -1.94 -13.13
N LEU A 33 -1.09 -2.31 -13.68
CA LEU A 33 -0.15 -3.24 -13.03
C LEU A 33 0.21 -2.81 -11.59
N HIS A 34 0.56 -1.54 -11.37
CA HIS A 34 0.92 -1.05 -10.03
C HIS A 34 -0.23 -1.13 -9.02
N GLN A 35 -1.48 -1.04 -9.49
CA GLN A 35 -2.66 -1.17 -8.63
C GLN A 35 -2.85 -2.64 -8.21
N ILE A 36 -2.58 -3.58 -9.11
CA ILE A 36 -2.61 -5.01 -8.82
C ILE A 36 -1.52 -5.34 -7.79
N GLU A 37 -0.28 -4.93 -8.04
CA GLU A 37 0.85 -5.16 -7.12
C GLU A 37 0.57 -4.58 -5.72
N ALA A 38 0.08 -3.35 -5.65
CA ALA A 38 -0.25 -2.72 -4.38
C ALA A 38 -1.40 -3.44 -3.66
N HIS A 39 -2.40 -3.91 -4.40
CA HIS A 39 -3.52 -4.67 -3.86
C HIS A 39 -3.09 -6.04 -3.33
N ASP A 40 -2.24 -6.76 -4.05
CA ASP A 40 -1.77 -8.08 -3.64
C ASP A 40 -0.92 -7.99 -2.36
N LEU A 41 -0.10 -6.94 -2.22
CA LEU A 41 0.63 -6.66 -0.98
C LEU A 41 -0.29 -6.29 0.19
N LEU A 42 -1.35 -5.53 -0.06
CA LEU A 42 -2.36 -5.24 0.97
C LEU A 42 -3.07 -6.51 1.42
N MET A 43 -3.41 -7.41 0.49
CA MET A 43 -4.11 -8.66 0.79
C MET A 43 -3.22 -9.70 1.47
N SER A 44 -1.91 -9.69 1.22
CA SER A 44 -0.97 -10.54 1.97
C SER A 44 -0.85 -10.09 3.43
N GLY A 45 -0.98 -8.79 3.69
CA GLY A 45 -1.41 -8.17 4.95
C GLY A 45 -0.53 -8.39 6.18
N ARG A 46 0.52 -9.22 6.12
CA ARG A 46 1.33 -9.61 7.28
C ARG A 46 2.60 -8.77 7.37
N GLY A 47 2.70 -8.00 8.46
CA GLY A 47 3.90 -7.27 8.84
C GLY A 47 4.03 -5.88 8.25
N LEU A 48 3.00 -5.37 7.57
CA LEU A 48 2.95 -3.98 7.13
C LEU A 48 2.77 -3.04 8.33
N SER A 49 3.34 -1.84 8.24
CA SER A 49 2.99 -0.72 9.12
C SER A 49 1.78 0.04 8.57
N ASN A 50 1.12 0.85 9.40
CA ASN A 50 0.03 1.72 8.96
C ASN A 50 0.46 2.67 7.84
N TRP A 51 1.70 3.17 7.88
CA TRP A 51 2.27 3.96 6.79
C TRP A 51 2.34 3.17 5.49
N ALA A 52 2.89 1.94 5.53
CA ALA A 52 3.01 1.10 4.34
C ALA A 52 1.63 0.75 3.77
N ALA A 53 0.68 0.41 4.63
CA ALA A 53 -0.71 0.17 4.23
C ALA A 53 -1.34 1.41 3.57
N GLY A 54 -1.22 2.60 4.18
CA GLY A 54 -1.73 3.84 3.60
C GLY A 54 -1.09 4.18 2.26
N PHE A 55 0.22 3.98 2.13
CA PHE A 55 0.95 4.15 0.87
C PHE A 55 0.44 3.21 -0.23
N LEU A 56 0.28 1.93 0.08
CA LEU A 56 -0.23 0.94 -0.87
C LEU A 56 -1.69 1.23 -1.25
N GLN A 57 -2.54 1.66 -0.31
CA GLN A 57 -3.91 2.08 -0.59
C GLN A 57 -3.94 3.29 -1.54
N GLN A 58 -3.02 4.24 -1.34
CA GLN A 58 -2.88 5.38 -2.24
C GLN A 58 -2.49 4.94 -3.66
N LEU A 59 -1.54 4.01 -3.80
CA LEU A 59 -1.16 3.46 -5.10
C LEU A 59 -2.28 2.65 -5.75
N TYR A 60 -3.03 1.88 -4.96
CA TYR A 60 -4.17 1.12 -5.44
C TYR A 60 -5.21 2.04 -6.10
N TYR A 61 -5.50 3.19 -5.49
CA TYR A 61 -6.43 4.17 -6.04
C TYR A 61 -5.83 5.14 -7.07
N GLN A 62 -4.53 5.11 -7.30
CA GLN A 62 -3.87 6.05 -8.18
C GLN A 62 -4.12 5.74 -9.67
N SER A 63 -4.84 6.62 -10.35
CA SER A 63 -5.12 6.50 -11.79
C SER A 63 -3.91 6.79 -12.67
N LYS A 64 -2.96 7.61 -12.20
CA LYS A 64 -1.71 7.95 -12.89
C LYS A 64 -0.62 6.91 -12.61
N PRO A 65 0.34 6.72 -13.53
CA PRO A 65 1.50 5.88 -13.26
C PRO A 65 2.27 6.35 -12.01
N PRO A 66 2.85 5.43 -11.21
CA PRO A 66 3.66 5.80 -10.06
C PRO A 66 4.89 6.61 -10.47
N THR A 67 5.27 7.56 -9.62
CA THR A 67 6.55 8.27 -9.75
C THR A 67 7.71 7.32 -9.46
N GLN A 68 8.94 7.72 -9.81
CA GLN A 68 10.14 6.91 -9.55
C GLN A 68 10.30 6.58 -8.06
N THR A 69 10.00 7.54 -7.16
CA THR A 69 10.05 7.32 -5.71
C THR A 69 8.98 6.34 -5.25
N GLN A 70 7.77 6.41 -5.81
CA GLN A 70 6.71 5.45 -5.50
C GLN A 70 7.08 4.04 -5.99
N TRP A 71 7.66 3.92 -7.17
CA TRP A 71 8.18 2.63 -7.68
C TRP A 71 9.27 2.04 -6.79
N PHE A 72 10.18 2.89 -6.30
CA PHE A 72 11.21 2.45 -5.35
C PHE A 72 10.60 1.84 -4.09
N TRP A 73 9.64 2.54 -3.47
CA TRP A 73 9.00 2.05 -2.24
C TRP A 73 8.11 0.82 -2.45
N LEU A 74 7.38 0.76 -3.57
CA LEU A 74 6.57 -0.42 -3.90
C LEU A 74 7.45 -1.67 -4.00
N ARG A 75 8.57 -1.59 -4.74
CA ARG A 75 9.52 -2.71 -4.87
C ARG A 75 10.19 -3.08 -3.56
N LYS A 76 10.52 -2.09 -2.73
CA LYS A 76 11.11 -2.34 -1.42
C LYS A 76 10.15 -3.08 -0.49
N LEU A 77 8.89 -2.66 -0.45
CA LEU A 77 7.85 -3.34 0.31
C LEU A 77 7.58 -4.74 -0.23
N ASP A 78 7.59 -4.91 -1.56
CA ASP A 78 7.47 -6.23 -2.18
C ASP A 78 8.64 -7.15 -1.82
N GLN A 79 9.87 -6.66 -1.80
CA GLN A 79 11.02 -7.45 -1.36
C GLN A 79 10.92 -7.83 0.13
N GLU A 80 10.48 -6.92 0.99
CA GLU A 80 10.38 -7.16 2.44
C GLU A 80 9.24 -8.13 2.82
N HIS A 81 8.17 -8.18 2.01
CA HIS A 81 6.92 -8.87 2.36
C HIS A 81 6.47 -9.94 1.35
N GLY A 82 6.88 -9.87 0.10
CA GLY A 82 6.52 -10.79 -1.00
C GLY A 82 7.20 -12.15 -0.91
N GLU A 83 8.45 -12.23 -0.46
CA GLU A 83 9.17 -13.51 -0.31
C GLU A 83 8.58 -14.42 0.77
N ARG A 84 7.79 -13.88 1.72
CA ARG A 84 7.16 -14.67 2.79
C ARG A 84 5.91 -15.44 2.37
N VAL A 85 5.40 -15.18 1.16
CA VAL A 85 4.23 -15.88 0.60
C VAL A 85 4.63 -17.13 -0.19
N ALA A 86 5.89 -17.21 -0.64
CA ALA A 86 6.42 -18.32 -1.45
C ALA A 86 7.11 -19.43 -0.63
N ALA A 87 7.20 -19.29 0.70
CA ALA A 87 7.80 -20.24 1.64
C ALA A 87 6.73 -20.89 2.53
#